data_AF-A0A8T7FYB0-F1
#
_entry.id   AF-A0A8T7FYB0-F1
#
_cell.length_a   1.000
_cell.length_b   1.000
_cell.length_c   1.000
_cell.angle_alpha   90.00
_cell.angle_beta   90.00
_cell.angle_gamma   90.00
#
_symmetry.space_group_name_H-M   'P 1'
#
loop_
_entity.id
_entity.type
_entity.pdbx_description
1 polymer ?
#
loop_
_entity_poly.entity_id
_entity_poly.type
_entity_poly.pdbx_seq_one_letter_code
_entity_poly.pdbx_strand_id
1 'polypeptide(L)'
;MSFRSPALRQTLLIAVITLIAYGLLLPLTGFYWDDWPFAWIAKFLGPAEFIPAFMPFRPFLGPIFYFTTSLIPPVPLYWQIFALVIRVFIGAAAWWMFQQILPRSKTLAYLAALLMLVFPGYSQHWVAYTHINQELIPFIFYLLSFGYTFKALRTQKGTDTVIALLLQICGAFPTEYFFGIEGIRFLFLLSFFQGSLPERFVKAIKIWLPYLLIWILNAAWLYYYYNFGPYNSYEVAAAQSPNLLFFLTQALDALWKAGFYIWIQILPLTFTSLPAPASLLTLGLVAVSFALLTPTLLRSAQDESRDFTFGISMIFIGAIGILLGRLPSLAAGLPLTLQTSYDRFMVSIMPGGTLFVLGLVELLARTPARGSLP
;
A
#
# COMPACT_ATOMS: atom_id res chain seq x y z
N MET A 1 -16.16 -19.76 -23.58
CA MET A 1 -16.00 -20.03 -22.14
C MET A 1 -16.61 -18.87 -21.36
N SER A 2 -17.78 -19.07 -20.76
CA SER A 2 -18.48 -18.04 -19.97
C SER A 2 -17.84 -17.98 -18.58
N PHE A 3 -17.20 -16.86 -18.24
CA PHE A 3 -16.69 -16.61 -16.88
C PHE A 3 -17.90 -16.44 -15.93
N ARG A 4 -18.23 -17.51 -15.20
CA ARG A 4 -19.50 -17.68 -14.47
C ARG A 4 -19.63 -16.93 -13.13
N SER A 5 -18.70 -16.07 -12.72
CA SER A 5 -18.96 -15.12 -11.61
C SER A 5 -18.25 -13.77 -11.81
N PRO A 6 -18.92 -12.64 -11.50
CA PRO A 6 -18.29 -11.31 -11.56
C PRO A 6 -17.00 -11.21 -10.74
N ALA A 7 -16.94 -11.93 -9.61
CA ALA A 7 -15.78 -11.93 -8.74
C ALA A 7 -14.57 -12.62 -9.38
N LEU A 8 -14.77 -13.77 -10.03
CA LEU A 8 -13.70 -14.45 -10.76
C LEU A 8 -13.14 -13.56 -11.87
N ARG A 9 -14.01 -12.86 -12.60
CA ARG A 9 -13.60 -11.91 -13.64
C ARG A 9 -12.73 -10.78 -13.08
N GLN A 10 -13.10 -10.22 -11.93
CA GLN A 10 -12.35 -9.15 -11.27
C GLN A 10 -11.00 -9.64 -10.74
N THR A 11 -10.94 -10.83 -10.13
CA THR A 11 -9.67 -11.43 -9.69
C THR A 11 -8.76 -11.73 -10.87
N LEU A 12 -9.29 -12.27 -11.97
CA LEU A 12 -8.50 -12.51 -13.19
C LEU A 12 -7.98 -11.21 -13.80
N LEU A 13 -8.78 -10.15 -13.80
CA LEU A 13 -8.34 -8.85 -14.28
C LEU A 13 -7.23 -8.25 -13.41
N ILE A 14 -7.30 -8.37 -12.07
CA ILE A 14 -6.20 -8.03 -11.15
C ILE A 14 -4.93 -8.79 -11.53
N ALA A 15 -5.03 -10.10 -11.78
CA ALA A 15 -3.89 -10.94 -12.15
C ALA A 15 -3.29 -10.55 -13.50
N VAL A 16 -4.12 -10.29 -14.51
CA VAL A 16 -3.67 -9.83 -15.85
C VAL A 16 -2.98 -8.48 -15.75
N ILE A 17 -3.57 -7.52 -15.02
CA ILE A 17 -2.95 -6.19 -14.82
C ILE A 17 -1.61 -6.33 -14.10
N THR A 18 -1.53 -7.21 -13.10
CA THR A 18 -0.28 -7.49 -12.37
C THR A 18 0.79 -8.05 -13.30
N LEU A 19 0.45 -9.02 -14.15
CA LEU A 19 1.37 -9.61 -15.11
C LEU A 19 1.88 -8.57 -16.12
N ILE A 20 1.00 -7.71 -16.63
CA ILE A 20 1.38 -6.64 -17.57
C ILE A 20 2.24 -5.58 -16.88
N ALA A 21 1.91 -5.17 -15.65
CA ALA A 21 2.62 -4.11 -14.95
C ALA A 21 3.99 -4.56 -14.43
N TYR A 22 4.13 -5.82 -14.03
CA TYR A 22 5.29 -6.29 -13.26
C TYR A 22 5.99 -7.51 -13.84
N GLY A 23 5.33 -8.29 -14.71
CA GLY A 23 5.82 -9.59 -15.16
C GLY A 23 6.49 -9.62 -16.54
N LEU A 24 6.40 -8.55 -17.33
CA LEU A 24 6.90 -8.55 -18.71
C LEU A 24 8.41 -8.80 -18.82
N LEU A 25 9.19 -8.34 -17.86
CA LEU A 25 10.66 -8.47 -17.83
C LEU A 25 11.14 -9.61 -16.93
N LEU A 26 10.24 -10.43 -16.41
CA LEU A 26 10.54 -11.49 -15.45
C LEU A 26 11.60 -12.51 -15.92
N PRO A 27 11.70 -12.89 -17.21
CA PRO A 27 12.78 -13.77 -17.67
C PRO A 27 14.18 -13.12 -17.64
N LEU A 28 14.26 -11.80 -17.50
CA LEU A 28 15.49 -11.02 -17.54
C LEU A 28 15.93 -10.55 -16.14
N THR A 29 15.24 -10.97 -15.08
CA THR A 29 15.52 -10.52 -13.71
C THR A 29 16.41 -11.49 -12.94
N GLY A 30 17.24 -10.93 -12.05
CA GLY A 30 18.12 -11.65 -11.14
C GLY A 30 17.79 -11.41 -9.67
N PHE A 31 18.74 -11.72 -8.79
CA PHE A 31 18.75 -11.15 -7.44
C PHE A 31 19.41 -9.78 -7.47
N TYR A 32 18.87 -8.90 -6.64
CA TYR A 32 19.29 -7.51 -6.61
C TYR A 32 19.46 -7.04 -5.18
N TRP A 33 20.46 -6.19 -4.94
CA TRP A 33 20.61 -5.48 -3.66
C TRP A 33 20.57 -6.46 -2.47
N ASP A 34 19.66 -6.21 -1.52
CA ASP A 34 19.48 -6.93 -0.28
C ASP A 34 18.99 -8.38 -0.50
N ASP A 35 18.56 -8.74 -1.71
CA ASP A 35 18.23 -10.13 -2.05
C ASP A 35 19.46 -11.04 -1.93
N TRP A 36 20.65 -10.54 -2.25
CA TRP A 36 21.87 -11.36 -2.27
C TRP A 36 22.24 -11.92 -0.89
N PRO A 37 22.34 -11.10 0.19
CA PRO A 37 22.57 -11.62 1.53
C PRO A 37 21.53 -12.66 1.97
N PHE A 38 20.24 -12.41 1.73
CA PHE A 38 19.20 -13.34 2.14
C PHE A 38 19.19 -14.63 1.33
N ALA A 39 19.40 -14.56 0.02
CA ALA A 39 19.56 -15.73 -0.82
C ALA A 39 20.78 -16.57 -0.41
N TRP A 40 21.88 -15.92 -0.02
CA TRP A 40 23.07 -16.60 0.50
C TRP A 40 22.77 -17.34 1.81
N ILE A 41 22.12 -16.68 2.79
CA ILE A 41 21.74 -17.31 4.07
C ILE A 41 20.87 -18.55 3.79
N ALA A 42 19.83 -18.42 2.97
CA ALA A 42 18.96 -19.55 2.64
C ALA A 42 19.68 -20.69 1.93
N LYS A 43 20.67 -20.37 1.06
CA LYS A 43 21.41 -21.37 0.29
C LYS A 43 22.41 -22.15 1.14
N PHE A 44 23.14 -21.46 2.03
CA PHE A 44 24.30 -22.02 2.72
C PHE A 44 24.05 -22.36 4.19
N LEU A 45 23.21 -21.60 4.89
CA LEU A 45 22.86 -21.81 6.30
C LEU A 45 21.48 -22.46 6.45
N GLY A 46 20.61 -22.25 5.47
CA GLY A 46 19.27 -22.80 5.42
C GLY A 46 18.21 -21.87 6.05
N PRO A 47 16.91 -22.12 5.77
CA PRO A 47 15.81 -21.27 6.22
C PRO A 47 15.74 -21.02 7.73
N ALA A 48 16.11 -22.02 8.54
CA ALA A 48 16.05 -21.94 9.99
C ALA A 48 16.89 -20.80 10.58
N GLU A 49 17.96 -20.41 9.88
CA GLU A 49 18.87 -19.33 10.30
C GLU A 49 18.20 -17.96 10.34
N PHE A 50 17.11 -17.74 9.59
CA PHE A 50 16.41 -16.46 9.61
C PHE A 50 15.78 -16.13 10.96
N ILE A 51 15.45 -17.14 11.79
CA ILE A 51 14.96 -16.88 13.14
C ILE A 51 16.06 -16.21 13.97
N PRO A 52 17.21 -16.87 14.31
CA PRO A 52 18.25 -16.24 15.10
C PRO A 52 18.88 -15.02 14.41
N ALA A 53 18.94 -14.96 13.07
CA ALA A 53 19.48 -13.78 12.38
C ALA A 53 18.61 -12.53 12.57
N PHE A 54 17.28 -12.66 12.61
CA PHE A 54 16.37 -11.55 12.85
C PHE A 54 15.99 -11.36 14.33
N MET A 55 16.28 -12.29 15.23
CA MET A 55 15.99 -12.11 16.67
C MET A 55 16.57 -10.81 17.26
N PRO A 56 17.84 -10.43 16.98
CA PRO A 56 18.42 -9.20 17.49
C PRO A 56 17.99 -7.98 16.69
N PHE A 57 17.32 -8.19 15.54
CA PHE A 57 16.79 -7.39 14.40
C PHE A 57 15.34 -6.86 14.42
N ARG A 58 14.46 -7.81 14.15
CA ARG A 58 13.06 -7.67 13.83
C ARG A 58 12.48 -9.06 14.05
N PRO A 59 12.28 -9.50 15.31
CA PRO A 59 12.01 -10.92 15.58
C PRO A 59 10.72 -11.42 14.94
N PHE A 60 9.77 -10.54 14.65
CA PHE A 60 8.54 -10.88 13.93
C PHE A 60 8.73 -11.09 12.42
N LEU A 61 9.88 -10.69 11.88
CA LEU A 61 10.22 -10.80 10.46
C LEU A 61 10.92 -12.14 10.16
N GLY A 62 11.69 -12.66 11.12
CA GLY A 62 12.35 -13.98 11.04
C GLY A 62 11.38 -15.12 10.66
N PRO A 63 10.22 -15.28 11.33
CA PRO A 63 9.23 -16.30 10.98
C PRO A 63 8.69 -16.19 9.55
N ILE A 64 8.55 -14.97 9.01
CA ILE A 64 8.11 -14.75 7.64
C ILE A 64 9.16 -15.27 6.67
N PHE A 65 10.43 -14.87 6.86
CA PHE A 65 11.55 -15.37 6.06
C PHE A 65 11.71 -16.89 6.18
N TYR A 66 11.65 -17.43 7.40
CA TYR A 66 11.73 -18.88 7.62
C TYR A 66 10.67 -19.62 6.81
N PHE A 67 9.41 -19.17 6.87
CA PHE A 67 8.31 -19.81 6.16
C PHE A 67 8.48 -19.75 4.64
N THR A 68 8.73 -18.57 4.08
CA THR A 68 8.83 -18.40 2.62
C THR A 68 10.04 -19.12 2.04
N THR A 69 11.18 -19.06 2.71
CA THR A 69 12.44 -19.67 2.24
C THR A 69 12.49 -21.18 2.46
N SER A 70 11.66 -21.72 3.36
CA SER A 70 11.43 -23.18 3.47
C SER A 70 10.61 -23.74 2.30
N LEU A 71 9.79 -22.91 1.66
CA LEU A 71 8.92 -23.33 0.56
C LEU A 71 9.53 -23.03 -0.82
N ILE A 72 10.29 -21.94 -0.93
CA ILE A 72 10.80 -21.42 -2.20
C ILE A 72 12.33 -21.41 -2.15
N PRO A 73 13.01 -22.21 -2.99
CA PRO A 73 14.47 -22.21 -3.01
C PRO A 73 14.99 -20.86 -3.53
N PRO A 74 16.25 -20.49 -3.20
CA PRO A 74 16.85 -19.21 -3.60
C PRO A 74 17.25 -19.20 -5.09
N VAL A 75 16.24 -19.29 -5.97
CA VAL A 75 16.35 -19.17 -7.43
C VAL A 75 15.65 -17.88 -7.85
N PRO A 76 16.34 -16.93 -8.52
CA PRO A 76 15.78 -15.61 -8.83
C PRO A 76 14.40 -15.67 -9.47
N LEU A 77 14.24 -16.49 -10.51
CA LEU A 77 12.99 -16.64 -11.24
C LEU A 77 11.80 -17.00 -10.32
N TYR A 78 12.00 -17.85 -9.33
CA TYR A 78 10.93 -18.30 -8.44
C TYR A 78 10.47 -17.18 -7.51
N TRP A 79 11.41 -16.37 -7.02
CA TRP A 79 11.10 -15.21 -6.17
C TRP A 79 10.39 -14.10 -6.96
N GLN A 80 10.74 -13.92 -8.23
CA GLN A 80 10.07 -12.96 -9.11
C GLN A 80 8.64 -13.41 -9.45
N ILE A 81 8.43 -14.71 -9.71
CA ILE A 81 7.08 -15.28 -9.86
C ILE A 81 6.29 -15.13 -8.56
N PHE A 82 6.93 -15.41 -7.42
CA PHE A 82 6.29 -15.25 -6.12
C PHE A 82 5.92 -13.80 -5.82
N ALA A 83 6.74 -12.83 -6.26
CA ALA A 83 6.43 -11.40 -6.16
C ALA A 83 5.14 -11.06 -6.91
N LEU A 84 4.92 -11.62 -8.11
CA LEU A 84 3.67 -11.44 -8.85
C LEU A 84 2.49 -12.03 -8.09
N VAL A 85 2.64 -13.22 -7.52
CA VAL A 85 1.59 -13.85 -6.68
C VAL A 85 1.24 -12.94 -5.49
N ILE A 86 2.25 -12.42 -4.79
CA ILE A 86 2.06 -11.50 -3.66
C ILE A 86 1.37 -10.20 -4.12
N ARG A 87 1.70 -9.65 -5.28
CA ARG A 87 1.00 -8.48 -5.85
C ARG A 87 -0.47 -8.77 -6.15
N VAL A 88 -0.79 -9.94 -6.70
CA VAL A 88 -2.19 -10.37 -6.88
C VAL A 88 -2.92 -10.44 -5.54
N PHE A 89 -2.27 -10.98 -4.49
CA PHE A 89 -2.84 -11.00 -3.15
C PHE A 89 -3.02 -9.61 -2.55
N ILE A 90 -2.10 -8.66 -2.76
CA ILE A 90 -2.27 -7.27 -2.35
C ILE A 90 -3.49 -6.66 -3.05
N GLY A 91 -3.60 -6.81 -4.37
CA GLY A 91 -4.75 -6.31 -5.13
C GLY A 91 -6.07 -6.92 -4.66
N ALA A 92 -6.11 -8.23 -4.41
CA ALA A 92 -7.30 -8.93 -3.92
C ALA A 92 -7.65 -8.52 -2.48
N ALA A 93 -6.67 -8.39 -1.59
CA ALA A 93 -6.86 -7.94 -0.21
C ALA A 93 -7.33 -6.48 -0.16
N ALA A 94 -6.74 -5.59 -0.95
CA ALA A 94 -7.17 -4.20 -1.09
C ALA A 94 -8.61 -4.12 -1.61
N TRP A 95 -8.94 -4.89 -2.64
CA TRP A 95 -10.30 -4.92 -3.19
C TRP A 95 -11.32 -5.41 -2.16
N TRP A 96 -11.00 -6.50 -1.46
CA TRP A 96 -11.87 -7.01 -0.40
C TRP A 96 -12.03 -6.01 0.75
N MET A 97 -10.93 -5.38 1.20
CA MET A 97 -10.92 -4.34 2.22
C MET A 97 -11.81 -3.16 1.81
N PHE A 98 -11.62 -2.61 0.60
CA PHE A 98 -12.42 -1.49 0.12
C PHE A 98 -13.89 -1.86 -0.06
N GLN A 99 -14.24 -3.10 -0.42
CA GLN A 99 -15.64 -3.53 -0.39
C GLN A 99 -16.21 -3.53 1.02
N GLN A 100 -15.40 -3.84 2.04
CA GLN A 100 -15.84 -3.75 3.43
C GLN A 100 -15.98 -2.28 3.87
N ILE A 101 -15.15 -1.36 3.39
CA ILE A 101 -15.21 0.07 3.78
C ILE A 101 -16.31 0.82 3.00
N LEU A 102 -16.47 0.51 1.72
CA LEU A 102 -17.35 1.17 0.76
C LEU A 102 -18.44 0.21 0.25
N PRO A 103 -19.29 -0.36 1.12
CA PRO A 103 -20.25 -1.40 0.73
C PRO A 103 -21.29 -0.92 -0.30
N ARG A 104 -21.49 0.40 -0.41
CA ARG A 104 -22.45 1.03 -1.33
C ARG A 104 -21.92 1.23 -2.75
N SER A 105 -20.60 1.25 -2.97
CA SER A 105 -20.00 1.41 -4.31
C SER A 105 -18.91 0.37 -4.54
N LYS A 106 -19.34 -0.80 -5.05
CA LYS A 106 -18.44 -1.92 -5.36
C LYS A 106 -17.49 -1.58 -6.51
N THR A 107 -17.93 -0.73 -7.43
CA THR A 107 -17.14 -0.27 -8.57
C THR A 107 -16.00 0.61 -8.10
N LEU A 108 -16.28 1.57 -7.21
CA LEU A 108 -15.26 2.43 -6.65
C LEU A 108 -14.28 1.64 -5.76
N ALA A 109 -14.78 0.67 -4.98
CA ALA A 109 -13.91 -0.22 -4.21
C ALA A 109 -12.94 -0.99 -5.10
N TYR A 110 -13.40 -1.45 -6.27
CA TYR A 110 -12.55 -2.12 -7.25
C TYR A 110 -11.55 -1.15 -7.90
N LEU A 111 -11.98 0.06 -8.26
CA LEU A 111 -11.10 1.09 -8.81
C LEU A 111 -9.99 1.48 -7.83
N ALA A 112 -10.33 1.66 -6.54
CA ALA A 112 -9.37 1.94 -5.48
C ALA A 112 -8.31 0.82 -5.37
N ALA A 113 -8.74 -0.44 -5.46
CA ALA A 113 -7.81 -1.57 -5.44
C ALA A 113 -6.90 -1.61 -6.68
N LEU A 114 -7.43 -1.29 -7.86
CA LEU A 114 -6.62 -1.19 -9.08
C LEU A 114 -5.59 -0.06 -9.00
N LEU A 115 -6.00 1.13 -8.51
CA LEU A 115 -5.09 2.26 -8.29
C LEU A 115 -3.98 1.91 -7.29
N MET A 116 -4.32 1.22 -6.20
CA MET A 116 -3.35 0.73 -5.23
C MET A 116 -2.41 -0.32 -5.83
N LEU A 117 -2.94 -1.24 -6.63
CA LEU A 117 -2.17 -2.30 -7.27
C LEU A 117 -1.08 -1.75 -8.19
N VAL A 118 -1.39 -0.72 -8.98
CA VAL A 118 -0.47 -0.11 -9.95
C VAL A 118 0.19 1.17 -9.41
N PHE A 119 0.15 1.39 -8.08
CA PHE A 119 0.65 2.61 -7.47
C PHE A 119 2.13 2.84 -7.81
N PRO A 120 2.45 3.87 -8.60
CA PRO A 120 3.77 4.02 -9.23
C PRO A 120 4.84 4.56 -8.28
N GLY A 121 4.47 4.98 -7.07
CA GLY A 121 5.42 5.46 -6.07
C GLY A 121 6.33 4.36 -5.51
N TYR A 122 5.92 3.10 -5.56
CA TYR A 122 6.70 1.97 -5.05
C TYR A 122 7.26 1.15 -6.23
N SER A 123 8.53 1.37 -6.57
CA SER A 123 9.19 0.79 -7.76
C SER A 123 10.05 -0.44 -7.45
N GLN A 124 10.22 -0.82 -6.18
CA GLN A 124 11.12 -1.90 -5.76
C GLN A 124 10.55 -3.33 -5.91
N HIS A 125 9.63 -3.53 -6.85
CA HIS A 125 9.08 -4.87 -7.12
C HIS A 125 10.17 -5.90 -7.45
N TRP A 126 11.23 -5.46 -8.12
CA TRP A 126 12.32 -6.30 -8.63
C TRP A 126 13.29 -6.79 -7.55
N VAL A 127 13.34 -6.15 -6.37
CA VAL A 127 14.08 -6.64 -5.20
C VAL A 127 13.16 -7.59 -4.40
N ALA A 128 12.73 -8.63 -5.10
CA ALA A 128 11.58 -9.45 -4.73
C ALA A 128 11.81 -10.21 -3.42
N TYR A 129 12.99 -10.80 -3.23
CA TYR A 129 13.28 -11.64 -2.08
C TYR A 129 13.13 -10.85 -0.78
N THR A 130 13.70 -9.65 -0.77
CA THR A 130 13.69 -8.76 0.39
C THR A 130 12.29 -8.25 0.68
N HIS A 131 11.66 -7.61 -0.31
CA HIS A 131 10.44 -6.84 -0.05
C HIS A 131 9.18 -7.66 0.13
N ILE A 132 9.12 -8.85 -0.48
CA ILE A 132 8.05 -9.81 -0.19
C ILE A 132 7.98 -10.06 1.32
N ASN A 133 9.14 -10.35 1.92
CA ASN A 133 9.23 -10.75 3.32
C ASN A 133 9.17 -9.55 4.28
N GLN A 134 9.82 -8.44 3.93
CA GLN A 134 9.94 -7.28 4.82
C GLN A 134 8.66 -6.45 4.94
N GLU A 135 8.01 -6.11 3.83
CA GLU A 135 6.84 -5.24 3.88
C GLU A 135 5.60 -5.76 3.15
N LEU A 136 5.72 -6.53 2.06
CA LEU A 136 4.55 -6.84 1.22
C LEU A 136 3.63 -7.90 1.85
N ILE A 137 4.17 -8.96 2.46
CA ILE A 137 3.38 -9.92 3.24
C ILE A 137 2.74 -9.24 4.46
N PRO A 138 3.49 -8.50 5.31
CA PRO A 138 2.90 -7.71 6.39
C PRO A 138 1.81 -6.73 5.91
N PHE A 139 2.00 -6.11 4.75
CA PHE A 139 1.01 -5.20 4.16
C PHE A 139 -0.31 -5.91 3.84
N ILE A 140 -0.27 -7.13 3.28
CA ILE A 140 -1.48 -7.95 3.05
C ILE A 140 -2.22 -8.17 4.37
N PHE A 141 -1.53 -8.59 5.43
CA PHE A 141 -2.15 -8.78 6.74
C PHE A 141 -2.79 -7.49 7.25
N TYR A 142 -2.13 -6.36 7.06
CA TYR A 142 -2.65 -5.08 7.50
C TYR A 142 -3.90 -4.62 6.72
N LEU A 143 -3.92 -4.80 5.39
CA LEU A 143 -5.11 -4.55 4.57
C LEU A 143 -6.29 -5.44 4.99
N LEU A 144 -6.03 -6.72 5.26
CA LEU A 144 -7.05 -7.64 5.76
C LEU A 144 -7.54 -7.23 7.16
N SER A 145 -6.65 -6.77 8.05
CA SER A 145 -7.03 -6.23 9.37
C SER A 145 -8.03 -5.08 9.25
N PHE A 146 -7.80 -4.15 8.32
CA PHE A 146 -8.74 -3.08 8.01
C PHE A 146 -10.08 -3.65 7.53
N GLY A 147 -10.07 -4.56 6.55
CA GLY A 147 -11.31 -5.14 6.04
C GLY A 147 -12.11 -5.88 7.11
N TYR A 148 -11.46 -6.66 7.97
CA TYR A 148 -12.12 -7.35 9.08
C TYR A 148 -12.68 -6.39 10.13
N THR A 149 -12.05 -5.23 10.36
CA THR A 149 -12.61 -4.17 11.23
C THR A 149 -14.01 -3.76 10.77
N PHE A 150 -14.16 -3.45 9.48
CA PHE A 150 -15.45 -3.03 8.91
C PHE A 150 -16.42 -4.19 8.69
N LYS A 151 -15.92 -5.41 8.47
CA LYS A 151 -16.75 -6.62 8.47
C LYS A 151 -17.38 -6.85 9.84
N ALA A 152 -16.59 -6.75 10.92
CA ALA A 152 -17.06 -6.91 12.29
C ALA A 152 -18.17 -5.91 12.65
N LEU A 153 -18.08 -4.66 12.16
CA LEU A 153 -19.13 -3.66 12.35
C LEU A 153 -20.48 -4.05 11.73
N ARG A 154 -20.46 -4.80 10.61
CA ARG A 154 -21.69 -5.27 9.95
C ARG A 154 -22.21 -6.58 10.51
N THR A 155 -21.31 -7.53 10.75
CA THR A 155 -21.68 -8.88 11.22
C THR A 155 -21.95 -8.91 12.72
N GLN A 156 -21.40 -7.94 13.47
CA GLN A 156 -21.38 -7.88 14.93
C GLN A 156 -20.77 -9.13 15.59
N LYS A 157 -19.91 -9.86 14.87
CA LYS A 157 -19.24 -11.06 15.38
C LYS A 157 -17.90 -10.70 16.02
N GLY A 158 -17.73 -11.01 17.30
CA GLY A 158 -16.44 -10.84 18.00
C GLY A 158 -15.28 -11.61 17.35
N THR A 159 -15.57 -12.73 16.67
CA THR A 159 -14.56 -13.47 15.90
C THR A 159 -13.92 -12.64 14.79
N ASP A 160 -14.70 -11.78 14.11
CA ASP A 160 -14.15 -10.91 13.06
C ASP A 160 -13.23 -9.84 13.66
N THR A 161 -13.52 -9.34 14.87
CA THR A 161 -12.63 -8.44 15.62
C THR A 161 -11.35 -9.15 16.03
N VAL A 162 -11.42 -10.37 16.58
CA VAL A 162 -10.23 -11.15 16.95
C VAL A 162 -9.33 -11.40 15.73
N ILE A 163 -9.92 -11.77 14.59
CA ILE A 163 -9.17 -11.94 13.34
C ILE A 163 -8.51 -10.62 12.92
N ALA A 164 -9.23 -9.49 12.98
CA ALA A 164 -8.68 -8.19 12.65
C ALA A 164 -7.46 -7.82 13.51
N LEU A 165 -7.52 -8.11 14.82
CA LEU A 165 -6.46 -7.84 15.79
C LEU A 165 -5.23 -8.72 15.55
N LEU A 166 -5.41 -10.02 15.33
CA LEU A 166 -4.31 -10.94 15.00
C LEU A 166 -3.61 -10.53 13.70
N LEU A 167 -4.40 -10.18 12.67
CA LEU A 167 -3.86 -9.67 11.41
C LEU A 167 -3.12 -8.33 11.58
N GLN A 168 -3.57 -7.47 12.50
CA GLN A 168 -2.85 -6.24 12.82
C GLN A 168 -1.48 -6.54 13.42
N ILE A 169 -1.37 -7.52 14.32
CA ILE A 169 -0.09 -7.94 14.90
C ILE A 169 0.84 -8.43 13.78
N CYS A 170 0.35 -9.32 12.91
CA CYS A 170 1.13 -9.84 11.79
C CYS A 170 1.53 -8.76 10.76
N GLY A 171 0.83 -7.64 10.69
CA GLY A 171 1.16 -6.54 9.79
C GLY A 171 2.05 -5.45 10.40
N ALA A 172 1.83 -5.09 11.67
CA ALA A 172 2.50 -3.94 12.31
C ALA A 172 3.82 -4.27 12.99
N PHE A 173 3.97 -5.47 13.56
CA PHE A 173 5.17 -5.85 14.30
C PHE A 173 6.38 -6.22 13.45
N PRO A 174 6.22 -6.80 12.23
CA PRO A 174 7.38 -7.09 11.39
C PRO A 174 8.11 -5.84 10.89
N THR A 175 7.41 -4.71 10.72
CA THR A 175 7.99 -3.49 10.16
C THR A 175 7.33 -2.21 10.69
N GLU A 176 8.17 -1.22 11.00
CA GLU A 176 7.78 0.12 11.42
C GLU A 176 7.14 0.95 10.29
N TYR A 177 7.21 0.49 9.03
CA TYR A 177 6.67 1.21 7.87
C TYR A 177 5.18 1.54 8.04
N PHE A 178 4.44 0.60 8.64
CA PHE A 178 2.99 0.71 8.80
C PHE A 178 2.56 1.38 10.10
N PHE A 179 3.50 1.96 10.86
CA PHE A 179 3.20 2.62 12.12
C PHE A 179 2.19 3.76 11.94
N GLY A 180 2.42 4.70 11.01
CA GLY A 180 1.54 5.86 10.87
C GLY A 180 0.14 5.54 10.32
N ILE A 181 -0.01 4.47 9.53
CA ILE A 181 -1.25 4.21 8.79
C ILE A 181 -2.43 3.76 9.68
N GLU A 182 -2.21 3.44 10.95
CA GLU A 182 -3.30 3.15 11.89
C GLU A 182 -4.26 4.34 12.05
N GLY A 183 -3.78 5.58 11.89
CA GLY A 183 -4.64 6.76 11.88
C GLY A 183 -5.65 6.78 10.73
N ILE A 184 -5.35 6.12 9.60
CA ILE A 184 -6.30 5.98 8.48
C ILE A 184 -7.51 5.12 8.92
N ARG A 185 -7.31 4.10 9.76
CA ARG A 185 -8.40 3.27 10.31
C ARG A 185 -9.38 4.14 11.08
N PHE A 186 -8.85 5.01 11.94
CA PHE A 186 -9.66 5.95 12.72
C PHE A 186 -10.45 6.90 11.82
N LEU A 187 -9.84 7.46 10.77
CA LEU A 187 -10.54 8.33 9.82
C LEU A 187 -11.65 7.63 9.06
N PHE A 188 -11.44 6.36 8.66
CA PHE A 188 -12.50 5.56 8.07
C PHE A 188 -13.63 5.26 9.06
N LEU A 189 -13.33 4.94 10.32
CA LEU A 189 -14.33 4.74 11.36
C LEU A 189 -15.15 6.01 11.61
N LEU A 190 -14.48 7.16 11.69
CA LEU A 190 -15.12 8.46 11.84
C LEU A 190 -16.07 8.75 10.67
N SER A 191 -15.68 8.39 9.45
CA SER A 191 -16.47 8.57 8.23
C SER A 191 -17.60 7.55 8.08
N PHE A 192 -17.47 6.37 8.71
CA PHE A 192 -18.46 5.31 8.67
C PHE A 192 -19.70 5.62 9.52
N PHE A 193 -19.51 6.19 10.72
CA PHE A 193 -20.61 6.53 11.60
C PHE A 193 -21.37 7.78 11.13
N GLN A 194 -22.70 7.73 11.29
CA GLN A 194 -23.61 8.85 11.05
C GLN A 194 -23.93 9.58 12.38
N GLY A 195 -24.32 10.86 12.29
CA GLY A 195 -24.66 11.71 13.44
C GLY A 195 -23.76 12.94 13.56
N SER A 196 -23.84 13.61 14.71
CA SER A 196 -22.99 14.77 15.02
C SER A 196 -21.50 14.37 15.12
N LEU A 197 -20.57 15.30 14.88
CA LEU A 197 -19.14 15.02 14.95
C LEU A 197 -18.70 14.43 16.31
N PRO A 198 -19.16 14.94 17.47
CA PRO A 198 -18.83 14.34 18.77
C PRO A 198 -19.32 12.90 18.92
N GLU A 199 -20.54 12.60 18.48
CA GLU A 199 -21.08 11.23 18.54
C GLU A 199 -20.28 10.26 17.68
N ARG A 200 -19.94 10.68 16.46
CA ARG A 200 -19.12 9.89 15.53
C ARG A 200 -17.74 9.62 16.10
N PHE A 201 -17.13 10.63 16.73
CA PHE A 201 -15.82 10.50 17.38
C PHE A 201 -15.87 9.49 18.53
N VAL A 202 -16.87 9.57 19.41
CA VAL A 202 -17.05 8.63 20.53
C VAL A 202 -17.29 7.20 20.04
N LYS A 203 -18.06 7.01 18.96
CA LYS A 203 -18.25 5.68 18.36
C LYS A 203 -16.96 5.16 17.71
N ALA A 204 -16.25 6.01 16.97
CA ALA A 204 -15.00 5.66 16.31
C ALA A 204 -13.93 5.26 17.32
N ILE A 205 -13.71 6.05 18.39
CA ILE A 205 -12.70 5.75 19.41
C ILE A 205 -12.99 4.43 20.14
N LYS A 206 -14.26 4.13 20.45
CA LYS A 206 -14.64 2.88 21.12
C LYS A 206 -14.30 1.64 20.29
N ILE A 207 -14.57 1.70 18.99
CA ILE A 207 -14.23 0.60 18.07
C ILE A 207 -12.73 0.55 17.78
N TRP A 208 -12.07 1.71 17.74
CA TRP A 208 -10.66 1.82 17.45
C TRP A 208 -9.77 1.38 18.63
N LEU A 209 -10.24 1.54 19.86
CA LEU A 209 -9.49 1.26 21.09
C LEU A 209 -8.73 -0.08 21.10
N PRO A 210 -9.32 -1.25 20.79
CA PRO A 210 -8.56 -2.50 20.77
C PRO A 210 -7.41 -2.51 19.74
N TYR A 211 -7.59 -1.85 18.60
CA TYR A 211 -6.54 -1.71 17.57
C TYR A 211 -5.46 -0.71 17.99
N LEU A 212 -5.87 0.37 18.66
CA LEU A 212 -4.95 1.34 19.25
C LEU A 212 -4.09 0.70 20.34
N LEU A 213 -4.64 -0.21 21.15
CA LEU A 213 -3.86 -0.94 22.15
C LEU A 213 -2.76 -1.79 21.50
N ILE A 214 -3.05 -2.51 20.42
CA ILE A 214 -2.04 -3.26 19.66
C ILE A 214 -0.98 -2.33 19.07
N TRP A 215 -1.41 -1.17 18.57
CA TRP A 215 -0.50 -0.17 18.05
C TRP A 215 0.42 0.41 19.14
N ILE A 216 -0.11 0.69 20.34
CA ILE A 216 0.67 1.14 21.50
C ILE A 216 1.66 0.04 21.92
N LEU A 217 1.24 -1.22 21.92
CA LEU A 217 2.13 -2.35 22.20
C LEU A 217 3.26 -2.44 21.16
N ASN A 218 2.96 -2.23 19.88
CA ASN A 218 3.98 -2.15 18.84
C ASN A 218 4.92 -0.95 19.05
N ALA A 219 4.41 0.21 19.46
CA ALA A 219 5.22 1.38 19.79
C ALA A 219 6.18 1.10 20.96
N ALA A 220 5.68 0.48 22.03
CA ALA A 220 6.48 0.07 23.18
C ALA A 220 7.52 -0.99 22.80
N TRP A 221 7.13 -1.94 21.94
CA TRP A 221 8.04 -2.94 21.39
C TRP A 221 9.16 -2.31 20.57
N LEU A 222 8.84 -1.41 19.63
CA LEU A 222 9.83 -0.67 18.84
C LEU A 222 10.76 0.14 19.76
N TYR A 223 10.22 0.88 20.73
CA TYR A 223 11.02 1.65 21.67
C TYR A 223 12.00 0.78 22.45
N TYR A 224 11.53 -0.33 23.01
CA TYR A 224 12.39 -1.29 23.71
C TYR A 224 13.51 -1.79 22.77
N TYR A 225 13.13 -2.16 21.57
CA TYR A 225 14.04 -2.77 20.61
C TYR A 225 15.11 -1.78 20.09
N TYR A 226 14.75 -0.52 19.81
CA TYR A 226 15.70 0.53 19.40
C TYR A 226 16.69 0.95 20.51
N ASN A 227 16.30 0.87 21.79
CA ASN A 227 17.14 1.34 22.90
C ASN A 227 17.96 0.22 23.55
N PHE A 228 17.47 -1.03 23.50
CA PHE A 228 18.07 -2.16 24.22
C PHE A 228 18.51 -3.31 23.32
N GLY A 229 18.14 -3.30 22.04
CA GLY A 229 18.65 -4.25 21.04
C GLY A 229 19.96 -3.77 20.41
N PRO A 230 20.72 -4.65 19.72
CA PRO A 230 21.90 -4.27 18.94
C PRO A 230 21.56 -3.47 17.66
N TYR A 231 20.34 -2.94 17.54
CA TYR A 231 19.85 -2.24 16.36
C TYR A 231 20.42 -0.83 16.29
N ASN A 232 21.45 -0.65 15.47
CA ASN A 232 22.00 0.66 15.20
C ASN A 232 21.67 1.05 13.74
N SER A 233 20.38 1.23 13.44
CA SER A 233 19.96 1.36 12.04
C SER A 233 20.35 2.69 11.43
N TYR A 234 20.21 3.79 12.16
CA TYR A 234 20.61 5.14 11.74
C TYR A 234 20.71 5.98 13.03
N GLU A 235 21.88 6.58 13.32
CA GLU A 235 21.90 7.64 14.33
C GLU A 235 20.92 8.71 13.87
N VAL A 236 20.01 9.14 14.76
CA VAL A 236 19.20 10.32 14.52
C VAL A 236 20.18 11.50 14.53
N ALA A 237 20.80 11.77 13.37
CA ALA A 237 21.58 12.96 13.19
C ALA A 237 20.64 14.12 13.49
N ALA A 238 20.91 14.83 14.59
CA ALA A 238 20.20 16.04 14.98
C ALA A 238 20.54 17.15 13.97
N ALA A 239 20.10 16.99 12.73
CA ALA A 239 20.28 17.93 11.66
C ALA A 239 19.25 19.05 11.83
N GLN A 240 19.64 20.09 12.58
CA GLN A 240 18.88 21.31 12.88
C GLN A 240 17.57 21.03 13.62
N SER A 241 17.29 21.77 14.69
CA SER A 241 15.98 21.74 15.35
C SER A 241 14.88 21.99 14.30
N PRO A 242 14.07 20.97 13.95
CA PRO A 242 13.15 21.09 12.83
C PRO A 242 12.11 22.16 13.17
N ASN A 243 12.06 23.20 12.36
CA ASN A 243 11.11 24.31 12.53
C ASN A 243 9.79 23.99 11.80
N LEU A 244 8.76 24.81 12.05
CA LEU A 244 7.45 24.64 11.40
C LEU A 244 7.55 24.62 9.87
N LEU A 245 8.45 25.42 9.30
CA LEU A 245 8.67 25.49 7.85
C LEU A 245 9.20 24.16 7.29
N PHE A 246 10.08 23.46 8.02
CA PHE A 246 10.56 22.13 7.63
C PHE A 246 9.41 21.12 7.55
N PHE A 247 8.55 21.04 8.57
CA PHE A 247 7.42 20.11 8.54
C PHE A 247 6.43 20.46 7.43
N LEU A 248 6.19 21.74 7.18
CA LEU A 248 5.33 22.19 6.09
C LEU A 248 5.90 21.81 4.73
N THR A 249 7.21 21.99 4.49
CA THR A 249 7.83 21.62 3.22
C THR A 249 7.82 20.11 3.00
N GLN A 250 8.09 19.31 4.03
CA GLN A 250 7.99 17.85 3.96
C GLN A 250 6.55 17.37 3.68
N ALA A 251 5.56 18.03 4.29
CA ALA A 251 4.15 17.71 4.05
C ALA A 251 3.73 18.03 2.60
N LEU A 252 4.09 19.22 2.10
CA LEU A 252 3.81 19.62 0.72
C LEU A 252 4.53 18.73 -0.30
N ASP A 253 5.79 18.39 -0.05
CA ASP A 253 6.57 17.48 -0.89
C ASP A 253 5.94 16.09 -0.94
N ALA A 254 5.50 15.55 0.20
CA ALA A 254 4.82 14.26 0.25
C ALA A 254 3.49 14.26 -0.52
N LEU A 255 2.66 15.30 -0.33
CA LEU A 255 1.40 15.46 -1.06
C LEU A 255 1.62 15.62 -2.56
N TRP A 256 2.59 16.43 -2.97
CA TRP A 256 2.95 16.60 -4.37
C TRP A 256 3.41 15.28 -5.00
N LYS A 257 4.38 14.61 -4.35
CA LYS A 257 4.97 13.37 -4.87
C LYS A 257 3.93 12.26 -4.95
N ALA A 258 3.31 11.90 -3.82
CA ALA A 258 2.43 10.74 -3.74
C ALA A 258 1.03 10.99 -4.32
N GLY A 259 0.55 12.24 -4.30
CA GLY A 259 -0.74 12.62 -4.86
C GLY A 259 -0.72 12.84 -6.38
N PHE A 260 0.39 13.37 -6.92
CA PHE A 260 0.44 13.82 -8.31
C PHE A 260 1.66 13.30 -9.08
N TYR A 261 2.88 13.60 -8.62
CA TYR A 261 4.08 13.43 -9.44
C TYR A 261 4.35 11.96 -9.81
N ILE A 262 4.08 11.01 -8.92
CA ILE A 262 4.26 9.57 -9.21
C ILE A 262 3.46 9.10 -10.43
N TRP A 263 2.33 9.74 -10.75
CA TRP A 263 1.45 9.36 -11.86
C TRP A 263 1.95 9.90 -13.20
N ILE A 264 2.74 10.97 -13.17
CA ILE A 264 3.25 11.62 -14.38
C ILE A 264 4.74 11.38 -14.60
N GLN A 265 5.50 10.99 -13.57
CA GLN A 265 6.97 10.84 -13.62
C GLN A 265 7.46 9.88 -14.71
N ILE A 266 6.62 8.92 -15.12
CA ILE A 266 6.98 7.98 -16.18
C ILE A 266 7.22 8.69 -17.52
N LEU A 267 6.50 9.78 -17.79
CA LEU A 267 6.66 10.55 -19.03
C LEU A 267 8.05 11.18 -19.14
N PRO A 268 8.51 12.06 -18.22
CA PRO A 268 9.84 12.63 -18.31
C PRO A 268 10.95 11.56 -18.26
N LEU A 269 10.80 10.49 -17.47
CA LEU A 269 11.77 9.38 -17.43
C LEU A 269 11.88 8.64 -18.77
N THR A 270 10.76 8.50 -19.48
CA THR A 270 10.73 7.82 -20.78
C THR A 270 11.30 8.73 -21.87
N PHE A 271 11.02 10.02 -21.82
CA PHE A 271 11.53 10.99 -22.80
C PHE A 271 13.04 11.20 -22.73
N THR A 272 13.68 11.03 -21.56
CA THR A 272 15.15 11.11 -21.45
C THR A 272 15.87 9.93 -22.10
N SER A 273 15.16 8.83 -22.39
CA SER A 273 15.72 7.59 -22.93
C SER A 273 14.91 7.08 -24.13
N LEU A 274 14.29 7.98 -24.90
CA LEU A 274 13.31 7.67 -25.95
C LEU A 274 13.76 6.60 -26.98
N PRO A 275 15.02 6.55 -27.44
CA PRO A 275 15.46 5.52 -28.40
C PRO A 275 15.52 4.11 -27.79
N ALA A 276 15.48 3.97 -26.47
CA ALA A 276 15.58 2.67 -25.82
C ALA A 276 14.31 1.82 -26.08
N PRO A 277 14.44 0.52 -26.41
CA PRO A 277 13.29 -0.36 -26.61
C PRO A 277 12.33 -0.38 -25.41
N ALA A 278 12.85 -0.29 -24.18
CA ALA A 278 12.05 -0.20 -22.96
C ALA A 278 11.17 1.05 -22.91
N SER A 279 11.66 2.18 -23.42
CA SER A 279 10.94 3.45 -23.47
C SER A 279 9.80 3.40 -24.48
N LEU A 280 10.04 2.83 -25.66
CA LEU A 280 9.00 2.61 -26.67
C LEU A 280 7.93 1.63 -26.19
N LEU A 281 8.34 0.53 -25.54
CA LEU A 281 7.42 -0.43 -24.92
C LEU A 281 6.57 0.25 -23.84
N THR A 282 7.17 1.08 -23.00
CA THR A 282 6.47 1.84 -21.96
C THR A 282 5.40 2.77 -22.55
N LEU A 283 5.75 3.57 -23.57
CA LEU A 283 4.78 4.44 -24.25
C LEU A 283 3.65 3.64 -24.91
N GLY A 284 3.98 2.51 -25.54
CA GLY A 284 2.99 1.59 -26.11
C GLY A 284 2.02 1.05 -25.06
N LEU A 285 2.51 0.59 -23.92
CA LEU A 285 1.69 0.09 -22.81
C LEU A 285 0.81 1.18 -22.21
N VAL A 286 1.33 2.41 -22.06
CA VAL A 286 0.55 3.58 -21.60
C VAL A 286 -0.58 3.86 -22.57
N ALA A 287 -0.30 3.92 -23.87
CA ALA A 287 -1.31 4.19 -24.91
C ALA A 287 -2.40 3.11 -24.95
N VAL A 288 -2.01 1.82 -24.93
CA VAL A 288 -2.95 0.69 -24.91
C VAL A 288 -3.79 0.69 -23.64
N SER A 289 -3.17 0.89 -22.48
CA SER A 289 -3.89 0.96 -21.20
C SER A 289 -4.90 2.10 -21.17
N PHE A 290 -4.51 3.28 -21.67
CA PHE A 290 -5.40 4.42 -21.79
C PHE A 290 -6.58 4.13 -22.72
N ALA A 291 -6.34 3.54 -23.89
CA ALA A 291 -7.38 3.19 -24.86
C ALA A 291 -8.37 2.15 -24.32
N LEU A 292 -7.90 1.17 -23.54
CA LEU A 292 -8.73 0.13 -22.95
C LEU A 292 -9.52 0.61 -21.72
N LEU A 293 -8.90 1.43 -20.86
CA LEU A 293 -9.50 1.84 -19.59
C LEU A 293 -10.47 3.01 -19.76
N THR A 294 -10.20 3.96 -20.66
CA THR A 294 -11.02 5.18 -20.82
C THR A 294 -12.51 4.87 -21.07
N PRO A 295 -12.89 3.98 -22.01
CA PRO A 295 -14.31 3.67 -22.23
C PRO A 295 -14.99 3.03 -21.02
N THR A 296 -14.26 2.21 -20.25
CA THR A 296 -14.79 1.56 -19.05
C THR A 296 -14.99 2.55 -17.90
N LEU A 297 -14.06 3.48 -17.72
CA LEU A 297 -14.14 4.54 -16.71
C LEU A 297 -15.25 5.54 -17.03
N LEU A 298 -15.40 5.94 -18.30
CA LEU A 298 -16.46 6.85 -18.73
C LEU A 298 -17.86 6.26 -18.56
N ARG A 299 -18.05 4.97 -18.88
CA ARG A 299 -19.34 4.28 -18.63
C ARG A 299 -19.64 4.16 -17.13
N SER A 300 -18.65 3.76 -16.34
CA SER A 300 -18.77 3.65 -14.89
C SER A 300 -19.08 5.00 -14.20
N ALA A 301 -18.57 6.11 -14.73
CA ALA A 301 -18.85 7.45 -14.22
C ALA A 301 -20.32 7.87 -14.42
N GLN A 302 -21.01 7.32 -15.42
CA GLN A 302 -22.41 7.66 -15.73
C GLN A 302 -23.44 6.86 -14.90
N ASP A 303 -23.07 5.67 -14.42
CA ASP A 303 -24.02 4.70 -13.82
C ASP A 303 -24.28 4.89 -12.31
N GLU A 304 -23.51 5.72 -11.61
CA GLU A 304 -23.71 5.93 -10.17
C GLU A 304 -24.01 7.42 -9.86
N SER A 305 -25.16 7.70 -9.24
CA SER A 305 -25.45 9.01 -8.63
C SER A 305 -24.61 9.14 -7.37
N ARG A 306 -23.52 9.89 -7.44
CA ARG A 306 -22.56 9.97 -6.34
C ARG A 306 -22.69 11.31 -5.59
N ASP A 307 -22.30 11.37 -4.30
CA ASP A 307 -22.36 12.57 -3.42
C ASP A 307 -21.02 13.36 -3.38
N PHE A 308 -21.03 14.67 -3.62
CA PHE A 308 -19.81 15.50 -3.75
C PHE A 308 -18.99 15.47 -2.46
N THR A 309 -19.69 15.37 -1.33
CA THR A 309 -19.15 15.25 0.02
C THR A 309 -18.26 14.01 0.16
N PHE A 310 -18.60 12.93 -0.55
CA PHE A 310 -17.82 11.69 -0.53
C PHE A 310 -16.45 11.87 -1.20
N GLY A 311 -16.39 12.52 -2.37
CA GLY A 311 -15.13 12.81 -3.07
C GLY A 311 -14.17 13.65 -2.23
N ILE A 312 -14.69 14.72 -1.60
CA ILE A 312 -13.92 15.55 -0.66
C ILE A 312 -13.44 14.72 0.54
N SER A 313 -14.31 13.86 1.09
CA SER A 313 -13.93 13.01 2.22
C SER A 313 -12.77 12.08 1.85
N MET A 314 -12.77 11.48 0.66
CA MET A 314 -11.66 10.64 0.20
C MET A 314 -10.36 11.42 -0.02
N ILE A 315 -10.44 12.64 -0.56
CA ILE A 315 -9.28 13.54 -0.68
C ILE A 315 -8.70 13.86 0.70
N PHE A 316 -9.55 14.21 1.67
CA PHE A 316 -9.12 14.55 3.02
C PHE A 316 -8.46 13.37 3.73
N ILE A 317 -9.11 12.19 3.70
CA ILE A 317 -8.54 10.97 4.29
C ILE A 317 -7.24 10.58 3.56
N GLY A 318 -7.20 10.73 2.23
CA GLY A 318 -6.02 10.44 1.43
C GLY A 318 -4.85 11.37 1.73
N ALA A 319 -5.09 12.67 1.84
CA ALA A 319 -4.09 13.66 2.19
C ALA A 319 -3.49 13.39 3.58
N ILE A 320 -4.34 13.17 4.59
CA ILE A 320 -3.84 12.79 5.92
C ILE A 320 -3.12 11.43 5.87
N GLY A 321 -3.65 10.48 5.11
CA GLY A 321 -3.03 9.16 4.92
C GLY A 321 -1.64 9.22 4.30
N ILE A 322 -1.39 10.14 3.35
CA ILE A 322 -0.05 10.39 2.80
C ILE A 322 0.91 10.86 3.89
N LEU A 323 0.48 11.84 4.69
CA LEU A 323 1.30 12.39 5.77
C LEU A 323 1.59 11.36 6.87
N LEU A 324 0.56 10.58 7.25
CA LEU A 324 0.69 9.47 8.19
C LEU A 324 1.63 8.38 7.66
N GLY A 325 1.52 8.01 6.38
CA GLY A 325 2.42 7.04 5.75
C GLY A 325 3.87 7.51 5.69
N ARG A 326 4.10 8.82 5.55
CA ARG A 326 5.43 9.43 5.53
C ARG A 326 6.08 9.47 6.92
N LEU A 327 5.29 9.49 7.99
CA LEU A 327 5.73 9.70 9.37
C LEU A 327 6.92 8.81 9.79
N PRO A 328 6.92 7.47 9.57
CA PRO A 328 8.04 6.63 10.02
C PRO A 328 9.36 7.00 9.35
N SER A 329 9.34 7.18 8.03
CA SER A 329 10.54 7.56 7.26
C SER A 329 11.01 8.99 7.56
N LEU A 330 10.09 9.92 7.88
CA LEU A 330 10.43 11.27 8.30
C LEU A 330 11.07 11.28 9.70
N ALA A 331 10.53 10.48 10.63
CA ALA A 331 11.08 10.33 11.99
C ALA A 331 12.49 9.72 11.98
N ALA A 332 12.78 8.84 11.01
CA ALA A 332 14.11 8.29 10.78
C ALA A 332 15.07 9.25 10.03
N GLY A 333 14.65 10.48 9.70
CA GLY A 333 15.47 11.44 8.96
C GLY A 333 15.72 11.07 7.49
N LEU A 334 14.94 10.14 6.93
CA LEU A 334 15.17 9.61 5.58
C LEU A 334 14.45 10.45 4.52
N PRO A 335 15.07 10.75 3.37
CA PRO A 335 14.45 11.55 2.33
C PRO A 335 13.28 10.82 1.66
N LEU A 336 12.36 11.59 1.05
CA LEU A 336 11.31 11.04 0.19
C LEU A 336 11.74 11.12 -1.27
N THR A 337 12.38 10.08 -1.79
CA THR A 337 12.74 9.99 -3.23
C THR A 337 11.81 9.03 -3.95
N LEU A 338 11.64 9.24 -5.26
CA LEU A 338 10.86 8.33 -6.12
C LEU A 338 11.73 7.32 -6.86
N GLN A 339 13.05 7.52 -6.81
CA GLN A 339 14.06 6.61 -7.29
C GLN A 339 14.59 5.78 -6.12
N THR A 340 15.06 4.58 -6.46
CA THR A 340 15.78 3.67 -5.56
C THR A 340 16.91 4.42 -4.83
N SER A 341 17.07 4.25 -3.51
CA SER A 341 16.53 3.16 -2.65
C SER A 341 15.40 3.55 -1.70
N TYR A 342 15.00 4.82 -1.62
CA TYR A 342 14.05 5.28 -0.60
C TYR A 342 12.59 5.20 -1.03
N ASP A 343 12.32 4.90 -2.30
CA ASP A 343 10.96 4.71 -2.82
C ASP A 343 10.23 3.51 -2.17
N ARG A 344 10.95 2.62 -1.46
CA ARG A 344 10.33 1.58 -0.61
C ARG A 344 9.35 2.13 0.43
N PHE A 345 9.61 3.34 0.96
CA PHE A 345 8.71 3.97 1.93
C PHE A 345 7.38 4.41 1.33
N MET A 346 7.26 4.41 0.00
CA MET A 346 5.98 4.68 -0.64
C MET A 346 4.96 3.56 -0.39
N VAL A 347 5.36 2.38 0.09
CA VAL A 347 4.43 1.32 0.48
C VAL A 347 3.48 1.74 1.61
N SER A 348 3.95 2.52 2.59
CA SER A 348 3.11 3.03 3.68
C SER A 348 2.28 4.25 3.27
N ILE A 349 2.74 4.99 2.26
CA ILE A 349 2.04 6.15 1.69
C ILE A 349 0.95 5.72 0.71
N MET A 350 1.13 4.55 0.08
CA MET A 350 0.27 4.00 -0.97
C MET A 350 -1.24 4.01 -0.64
N PRO A 351 -1.71 3.63 0.57
CA PRO A 351 -3.12 3.76 0.92
C PRO A 351 -3.65 5.19 0.87
N GLY A 352 -2.90 6.15 1.41
CA GLY A 352 -3.27 7.57 1.38
C GLY A 352 -3.27 8.12 -0.04
N GLY A 353 -2.22 7.85 -0.82
CA GLY A 353 -2.11 8.28 -2.22
C GLY A 353 -3.23 7.73 -3.09
N THR A 354 -3.61 6.46 -2.88
CA THR A 354 -4.74 5.83 -3.56
C THR A 354 -6.05 6.57 -3.27
N LEU A 355 -6.36 6.82 -2.00
CA LEU A 355 -7.60 7.51 -1.59
C LEU A 355 -7.66 8.95 -2.11
N PHE A 356 -6.52 9.64 -2.10
CA PHE A 356 -6.41 11.00 -2.59
C PHE A 356 -6.78 11.07 -4.08
N VAL A 357 -6.16 10.22 -4.90
CA VAL A 357 -6.43 10.13 -6.35
C VAL A 357 -7.86 9.66 -6.61
N LEU A 358 -8.35 8.67 -5.85
CA LEU A 358 -9.72 8.20 -5.96
C LEU A 358 -10.73 9.34 -5.76
N GLY A 359 -10.51 10.18 -4.74
CA GLY A 359 -11.33 11.34 -4.47
C GLY A 359 -11.25 12.40 -5.58
N LEU A 360 -10.07 12.64 -6.16
CA LEU A 360 -9.91 13.54 -7.31
C LEU A 360 -10.65 13.04 -8.55
N VAL A 361 -10.49 11.75 -8.89
CA VAL A 361 -11.20 11.12 -10.01
C VAL A 361 -12.71 11.25 -9.81
N GLU A 362 -13.17 11.05 -8.58
CA GLU A 362 -14.57 11.16 -8.22
C GLU A 362 -15.12 12.58 -8.34
N LEU A 363 -14.33 13.62 -8.05
CA LEU A 363 -14.73 15.01 -8.28
C LEU A 363 -14.73 15.38 -9.77
N LEU A 364 -13.71 14.95 -10.52
CA LEU A 364 -13.57 15.28 -11.95
C LEU A 364 -14.66 14.63 -12.80
N ALA A 365 -15.02 13.38 -12.51
CA ALA A 365 -16.06 12.63 -13.21
C ALA A 365 -17.47 13.26 -13.13
N ARG A 366 -17.67 14.22 -12.22
CA ARG A 366 -18.95 14.92 -12.01
C ARG A 366 -19.06 16.24 -12.73
N THR A 367 -17.97 16.79 -13.26
CA THR A 367 -18.04 18.05 -13.98
C THR A 367 -18.92 17.82 -15.21
N PRO A 368 -20.12 18.42 -15.30
CA PRO A 368 -20.94 18.25 -16.49
C PRO A 368 -20.11 18.74 -17.67
N ALA A 369 -20.09 17.97 -18.76
CA ALA A 369 -19.65 18.50 -20.03
C ALA A 369 -20.39 19.82 -20.26
N ARG A 370 -19.69 20.95 -20.09
CA ARG A 370 -20.20 22.28 -20.44
C ARG A 370 -20.58 22.22 -21.91
N GLY A 371 -21.86 22.39 -22.22
CA GLY A 371 -22.29 22.62 -23.61
C GLY A 371 -23.61 21.99 -24.03
N SER A 372 -24.68 22.11 -23.24
CA SER A 372 -26.01 22.31 -23.82
C SER A 372 -26.49 23.66 -23.32
N LEU A 373 -26.07 24.71 -24.02
CA LEU A 373 -26.69 26.03 -23.86
C LEU A 373 -28.10 25.97 -24.48
N PRO A 374 -29.07 26.68 -23.87
CA PRO A 374 -30.47 26.68 -24.28
C PRO A 374 -30.71 27.25 -25.68
#